data_AF-A0A0M1J3B9-F1
#
_entry.id   AF-A0A0M1J3B9-F1
#
_cell.length_a   1.000
_cell.length_b   1.000
_cell.length_c   1.000
_cell.angle_alpha   90.00
_cell.angle_beta   90.00
_cell.angle_gamma   90.00
#
_symmetry.space_group_name_H-M   'P 1'
#
loop_
_entity.id
_entity.type
_entity.pdbx_description
1 polymer ?
#
loop_
_entity_poly.entity_id
_entity_poly.type
_entity_poly.pdbx_seq_one_letter_code
_entity_poly.pdbx_strand_id
1 'polypeptide(L)' 'VNRGFAGKPGELVARVLNLDPENAKALWLMGWVEVENGNRGKAVMHWRHLATKLPVGSVQLNSINNIIAKVQQVDGPQSP' A
#
# COMPACT_ATOMS: atom_id res chain seq x y z
N VAL A 1 7.44 22.48 -2.44
CA VAL A 1 8.14 21.18 -2.65
C VAL A 1 7.17 20.08 -2.21
N ASN A 2 6.64 19.30 -3.15
CA ASN A 2 5.71 18.22 -2.84
C ASN A 2 6.48 17.08 -2.17
N ARG A 3 6.25 16.85 -0.86
CA ARG A 3 6.80 15.73 -0.08
C ARG A 3 5.93 14.48 -0.23
N GLY A 4 5.57 14.15 -1.46
CA GLY A 4 4.86 12.90 -1.79
C GLY A 4 5.83 11.90 -2.41
N PHE A 5 5.60 10.61 -2.16
CA PHE A 5 6.10 9.52 -2.98
C PHE A 5 5.65 9.60 -4.46
N ALA A 6 4.70 10.48 -4.80
CA ALA A 6 4.38 10.89 -6.17
C ALA A 6 5.61 11.52 -6.89
N GLY A 7 6.39 10.68 -7.58
CA GLY A 7 7.58 11.07 -8.36
C GLY A 7 8.68 10.00 -8.34
N LYS A 8 9.95 10.43 -8.43
CA LYS A 8 11.15 9.55 -8.40
C LYS A 8 11.15 8.48 -7.30
N PRO A 9 10.66 8.73 -6.06
CA PRO A 9 10.61 7.68 -5.04
C PRO A 9 9.67 6.52 -5.41
N GLY A 10 8.50 6.80 -5.98
CA GLY A 10 7.59 5.78 -6.48
C GLY A 10 8.18 4.93 -7.61
N GLU A 11 8.92 5.56 -8.52
CA GLU A 11 9.63 4.86 -9.61
C GLU A 11 10.68 3.88 -9.09
N LEU A 12 11.43 4.27 -8.05
CA LEU A 12 12.42 3.39 -7.41
C LEU A 12 11.74 2.20 -6.73
N VAL A 13 10.62 2.43 -6.04
CA VAL A 13 9.84 1.34 -5.40
C VAL A 13 9.30 0.38 -6.46
N ALA A 14 8.75 0.90 -7.56
CA ALA A 14 8.29 0.08 -8.68
C ALA A 14 9.43 -0.74 -9.30
N ARG A 15 10.63 -0.16 -9.42
CA ARG A 15 11.81 -0.89 -9.91
C ARG A 15 12.21 -2.03 -8.97
N VAL A 16 12.13 -1.83 -7.65
CA VAL A 16 12.37 -2.90 -6.68
C VAL A 16 11.35 -4.02 -6.87
N LEU A 17 10.06 -3.70 -7.02
CA LEU A 17 9.03 -4.71 -7.25
C LEU A 17 9.20 -5.46 -8.58
N ASN A 18 9.76 -4.83 -9.60
CA ASN A 18 10.08 -5.52 -10.87
C ASN A 18 11.22 -6.53 -10.71
N LEU A 19 12.16 -6.28 -9.79
CA LEU A 19 13.30 -7.18 -9.51
C LEU A 19 12.93 -8.25 -8.47
N ASP A 20 12.16 -7.86 -7.46
CA ASP A 20 11.69 -8.69 -6.36
C ASP A 20 10.21 -8.37 -6.09
N PRO A 21 9.27 -9.06 -6.77
CA PRO A 21 7.83 -8.84 -6.61
C PRO A 21 7.34 -9.12 -5.18
N GLU A 22 8.11 -9.92 -4.45
CA GLU A 22 7.78 -10.41 -3.12
C GLU A 22 8.38 -9.53 -2.02
N ASN A 23 9.06 -8.45 -2.39
CA ASN A 23 9.75 -7.56 -1.47
C ASN A 23 8.76 -6.87 -0.52
N ALA A 24 8.75 -7.30 0.73
CA ALA A 24 7.79 -6.82 1.72
C ALA A 24 7.80 -5.29 1.90
N LYS A 25 9.00 -4.69 1.88
CA LYS A 25 9.16 -3.24 2.04
C LYS A 25 8.65 -2.49 0.80
N ALA A 26 8.95 -2.99 -0.39
CA ALA A 26 8.48 -2.35 -1.62
C ALA A 26 6.97 -2.47 -1.77
N LEU A 27 6.36 -3.60 -1.40
CA LEU A 27 4.89 -3.76 -1.37
C LEU A 27 4.24 -2.78 -0.40
N TRP A 28 4.82 -2.61 0.79
CA TRP A 28 4.34 -1.64 1.76
C TRP A 28 4.38 -0.21 1.22
N LEU A 29 5.51 0.19 0.64
CA LEU A 29 5.72 1.54 0.11
C LEU A 29 4.88 1.81 -1.14
N MET A 30 4.73 0.82 -2.03
CA MET A 30 3.94 0.97 -3.25
C MET A 30 2.47 1.21 -2.94
N GLY A 31 1.96 0.63 -1.85
CA GLY A 31 0.62 0.97 -1.38
C GLY A 31 0.44 2.47 -1.10
N TRP A 32 1.41 3.10 -0.45
CA TRP A 32 1.36 4.55 -0.20
C TRP A 32 1.54 5.38 -1.48
N VAL A 33 2.43 4.97 -2.39
CA VAL A 33 2.58 5.58 -3.72
C VAL A 33 1.23 5.59 -4.45
N GLU A 34 0.54 4.46 -4.45
CA GLU A 34 -0.77 4.34 -5.13
C GLU A 34 -1.85 5.16 -4.42
N VAL A 35 -1.87 5.23 -3.09
CA VAL A 35 -2.79 6.13 -2.36
C VAL A 35 -2.57 7.59 -2.75
N GLU A 36 -1.33 8.05 -2.80
CA GLU A 36 -1.00 9.43 -3.18
C GLU A 36 -1.36 9.74 -4.63
N ASN A 37 -1.23 8.76 -5.52
CA ASN A 37 -1.64 8.87 -6.92
C ASN A 37 -3.17 8.73 -7.13
N GLY A 38 -3.96 8.57 -6.05
CA GLY A 38 -5.41 8.38 -6.12
C GLY A 38 -5.85 6.96 -6.48
N ASN A 39 -4.91 6.03 -6.67
CA ASN A 39 -5.14 4.63 -7.04
C ASN A 39 -5.35 3.73 -5.81
N ARG A 40 -6.29 4.07 -4.95
CA ARG A 40 -6.54 3.34 -3.68
C ARG A 40 -6.79 1.84 -3.86
N GLY A 41 -7.43 1.44 -4.96
CA GLY A 41 -7.61 0.02 -5.31
C GLY A 41 -6.29 -0.73 -5.50
N LYS A 42 -5.33 -0.13 -6.22
CA LYS A 42 -3.98 -0.71 -6.38
C LYS A 42 -3.22 -0.74 -5.06
N ALA A 43 -3.40 0.28 -4.22
CA ALA A 43 -2.78 0.31 -2.91
C ALA A 43 -3.19 -0.90 -2.05
N VAL A 44 -4.50 -1.18 -2.01
CA VAL A 44 -5.05 -2.33 -1.30
C VAL A 44 -4.50 -3.64 -1.84
N MET A 45 -4.30 -3.77 -3.16
CA MET A 45 -3.71 -4.98 -3.76
C MET A 45 -2.30 -5.24 -3.24
N HIS A 46 -1.42 -4.22 -3.22
CA HIS A 46 -0.05 -4.38 -2.72
C HIS A 46 -0.01 -4.77 -1.24
N TRP A 47 -0.85 -4.16 -0.41
CA TRP A 47 -0.92 -4.49 1.00
C TRP A 47 -1.56 -5.84 1.29
N ARG A 48 -2.53 -6.29 0.48
CA ARG A 48 -3.05 -7.67 0.56
C ARG A 48 -1.98 -8.68 0.21
N HIS A 49 -1.19 -8.41 -0.84
CA HIS A 49 -0.06 -9.27 -1.20
C HIS A 49 1.00 -9.33 -0.10
N LEU A 50 1.25 -8.21 0.59
CA LEU A 50 2.10 -8.20 1.77
C LEU A 50 1.50 -9.00 2.94
N ALA A 51 0.20 -8.88 3.16
CA ALA A 51 -0.51 -9.55 4.24
C ALA A 51 -0.45 -11.09 4.13
N THR A 52 -0.48 -11.66 2.92
CA THR A 52 -0.38 -13.13 2.73
C THR A 52 0.95 -13.71 3.21
N LYS A 53 1.98 -12.88 3.39
CA LYS A 53 3.32 -13.28 3.82
C LYS A 53 3.50 -13.25 5.33
N LEU A 54 2.55 -12.67 6.05
CA LEU A 54 2.66 -12.47 7.48
C LEU A 54 1.97 -13.60 8.24
N PRO A 55 2.51 -14.00 9.40
CA PRO A 55 1.84 -14.97 10.26
C PRO A 55 0.45 -14.46 10.66
N VAL A 56 -0.52 -15.38 10.63
CA VAL A 56 -1.87 -15.13 11.12
C VAL A 56 -1.80 -14.72 12.60
N GLY A 57 -2.52 -13.66 12.96
CA GLY A 57 -2.53 -13.11 14.33
C GLY A 57 -1.35 -12.21 14.68
N SER A 58 -0.39 -12.00 13.76
CA SER A 58 0.71 -11.05 13.99
C SER A 58 0.22 -9.60 14.09
N VAL A 59 0.92 -8.79 14.90
CA VAL A 59 0.64 -7.35 15.05
C VAL A 59 0.72 -6.64 13.70
N GLN A 60 1.71 -7.01 12.88
CA GLN A 60 1.94 -6.45 11.55
C GLN A 60 0.77 -6.74 10.60
N LEU A 61 0.23 -7.96 10.61
CA LEU A 61 -0.94 -8.31 9.80
C LEU A 61 -2.16 -7.46 10.22
N ASN A 62 -2.37 -7.31 11.53
CA ASN A 62 -3.45 -6.46 12.05
C ASN A 62 -3.27 -5.00 11.64
N SER A 63 -2.06 -4.46 11.71
CA SER A 63 -1.75 -3.09 11.26
C SER A 63 -2.06 -2.89 9.77
N ILE A 64 -1.67 -3.84 8.92
CA ILE A 64 -1.95 -3.78 7.47
C ILE A 64 -3.46 -3.83 7.21
N ASN A 65 -4.18 -4.75 7.85
CA ASN A 65 -5.62 -4.88 7.70
C ASN A 65 -6.36 -3.59 8.13
N ASN A 66 -5.91 -2.95 9.21
CA ASN A 66 -6.45 -1.67 9.65
C ASN A 66 -6.24 -0.55 8.63
N ILE A 67 -5.08 -0.52 7.97
CA ILE A 67 -4.78 0.48 6.93
C ILE A 67 -5.62 0.24 5.68
N ILE A 68 -5.73 -1.02 5.24
CA ILE A 68 -6.63 -1.40 4.13
C ILE A 68 -8.06 -0.94 4.42
N ALA A 69 -8.57 -1.24 5.62
CA ALA A 69 -9.92 -0.84 6.03
C ALA A 69 -10.10 0.69 5.98
N LYS A 70 -9.14 1.45 6.52
CA LYS A 70 -9.18 2.93 6.48
C LYS A 70 -9.22 3.46 5.05
N VAL A 71 -8.31 3.00 4.19
CA VAL A 71 -8.23 3.48 2.80
C VAL A 71 -9.49 3.13 2.01
N GLN A 72 -10.08 1.97 2.25
CA GLN A 72 -11.36 1.56 1.64
C GLN A 72 -12.55 2.36 2.18
N GLN A 73 -12.54 2.73 3.46
CA GLN A 73 -13.61 3.56 4.06
C GLN A 73 -13.62 4.99 3.50
N VAL A 74 -12.47 5.56 3.14
CA VAL A 74 -12.42 6.87 2.47
C VAL A 74 -13.01 6.81 1.04
N ASP A 75 -13.24 5.62 0.47
CA ASP A 75 -13.97 5.41 -0.80
C ASP A 75 -15.46 5.05 -0.59
N GLY A 76 -15.93 4.92 0.65
CA GLY A 76 -17.37 4.81 0.95
C GLY A 76 -18.06 6.16 0.74
N PRO A 77 -19.36 6.19 0.35
CA PRO A 77 -20.06 7.45 0.12
C PRO A 77 -19.91 8.32 1.36
N GLN A 78 -19.34 9.51 1.17
CA GLN A 78 -19.38 10.55 2.18
C GLN A 78 -20.86 10.84 2.45
N SER A 79 -21.39 10.27 3.52
CA SER A 79 -22.65 10.71 4.10
C SER A 79 -22.42 12.08 4.76
N PRO A 80 -23.43 12.97 4.68
CA PRO A 80 -23.30 14.43 4.65
C PRO A 80 -22.73 15.09 5.91
#